data_AF-A0A3R7IGB8-F1
#
_entry.id   AF-A0A3R7IGB8-F1
#
_cell.length_a   1.000
_cell.length_b   1.000
_cell.length_c   1.000
_cell.angle_alpha   90.00
_cell.angle_beta   90.00
_cell.angle_gamma   90.00
#
_symmetry.space_group_name_H-M   'P 1'
#
loop_
_entity.id
_entity.type
_entity.pdbx_description
1 polymer ?
#
loop_
_entity_poly.entity_id
_entity_poly.type
_entity_poly.pdbx_seq_one_letter_code
_entity_poly.pdbx_strand_id
1 'polypeptide(L)'
;MASQDWFDKDFYKVLGVSKDVSDSDLKKTYRKLARKYHPDSTQGDAAAEAKFKEISEAYSVLSDKEQRAEYDQIRAMGSGSARFTAGGQGAGGFEDVFSAFNQGARGGAGARGADFDDIFAMFNQQSGRSSRFGTGGFGRSTGGFQGFGGPQRGADVTARTTLDFATAVRGDTVTLQGEDGKPFKVKIPAGVKDGQKIRLRGRGRPSPDGGEPGDIVVAVTVRPHSVFTRDGLNLRVVVPVTFTEAALGATIEVPTLGGDPVKLRVAPGTPSGRVLRVKGRGVSTSKGTGDLLAEVQVAVPAHLDEEARAALERFAEVEPRENPRADLMNKARG
;
A
#
# COMPACT_ATOMS: atom_id res chain seq x y z
N MET A 1 21.60 -26.16 17.76
CA MET A 1 20.50 -27.13 17.62
C MET A 1 19.92 -27.21 16.20
N ALA A 2 20.08 -26.20 15.32
CA ALA A 2 19.49 -26.19 13.97
C ALA A 2 19.99 -27.29 12.98
N SER A 3 21.11 -27.98 13.27
CA SER A 3 21.69 -28.97 12.37
C SER A 3 21.17 -30.40 12.57
N GLN A 4 20.59 -30.72 13.73
CA GLN A 4 20.09 -32.08 14.02
C GLN A 4 18.73 -32.32 13.35
N ASP A 5 17.90 -31.28 13.25
CA ASP A 5 16.55 -31.34 12.68
C ASP A 5 16.51 -31.69 11.19
N TRP A 6 17.61 -31.44 10.46
CA TRP A 6 17.71 -31.73 9.02
C TRP A 6 17.84 -33.22 8.69
N PHE A 7 18.29 -34.03 9.65
CA PHE A 7 18.42 -35.48 9.48
C PHE A 7 17.14 -36.24 9.81
N ASP A 8 16.39 -35.76 10.81
CA ASP A 8 15.26 -36.50 11.36
C ASP A 8 13.90 -36.06 10.77
N LYS A 9 13.78 -34.82 10.29
CA LYS A 9 12.51 -34.28 9.77
C LYS A 9 12.46 -34.26 8.24
N ASP A 10 11.33 -34.71 7.70
CA ASP A 10 11.00 -34.58 6.28
C ASP A 10 10.25 -33.28 6.01
N PHE A 11 10.98 -32.22 5.66
CA PHE A 11 10.43 -30.89 5.41
C PHE A 11 9.42 -30.86 4.25
N TYR A 12 9.54 -31.78 3.28
CA TYR A 12 8.54 -31.92 2.21
C TYR A 12 7.22 -32.48 2.74
N LYS A 13 7.26 -33.46 3.67
CA LYS A 13 6.06 -33.97 4.35
C LYS A 13 5.44 -32.96 5.30
N VAL A 14 6.25 -32.17 6.01
CA VAL A 14 5.75 -31.10 6.91
C VAL A 14 4.93 -30.07 6.13
N LEU A 15 5.37 -29.71 4.93
CA LEU A 15 4.63 -28.80 4.03
C LEU A 15 3.57 -29.49 3.17
N GLY A 16 3.50 -30.82 3.19
CA GLY A 16 2.56 -31.61 2.39
C GLY A 16 2.78 -31.50 0.87
N VAL A 17 4.04 -31.36 0.44
CA VAL A 17 4.44 -31.18 -0.96
C VAL A 17 5.35 -32.31 -1.44
N SER A 18 5.40 -32.53 -2.76
CA SER A 18 6.35 -33.47 -3.37
C SER A 18 7.78 -32.90 -3.37
N LYS A 19 8.79 -33.78 -3.47
CA LYS A 19 10.20 -33.39 -3.63
C LYS A 19 10.43 -32.53 -4.88
N ASP A 20 9.68 -32.82 -5.95
CA ASP A 20 9.78 -32.12 -7.24
C ASP A 20 8.95 -30.82 -7.31
N VAL A 21 8.50 -30.29 -6.17
CA VAL A 21 7.67 -29.08 -6.13
C VAL A 21 8.40 -27.86 -6.71
N SER A 22 7.69 -27.11 -7.55
CA SER A 22 8.18 -25.83 -8.08
C SER A 22 8.27 -24.77 -6.98
N ASP A 23 9.24 -23.85 -7.07
CA ASP A 23 9.40 -22.75 -6.10
C ASP A 23 8.10 -21.92 -5.95
N SER A 24 7.35 -21.80 -7.05
CA SER A 24 6.08 -21.08 -7.09
C SER A 24 4.99 -21.78 -6.29
N ASP A 25 4.94 -23.10 -6.32
CA ASP A 25 3.93 -23.89 -5.63
C ASP A 25 4.30 -24.10 -4.16
N LEU A 26 5.60 -24.26 -3.86
CA LEU A 26 6.13 -24.25 -2.48
C LEU A 26 5.76 -22.94 -1.75
N LYS A 27 5.89 -21.80 -2.43
CA LYS A 27 5.52 -20.49 -1.87
C LYS A 27 4.00 -20.36 -1.68
N LYS A 28 3.18 -20.94 -2.55
CA LYS A 28 1.71 -20.94 -2.42
C LYS A 28 1.24 -21.83 -1.27
N THR A 29 1.80 -23.03 -1.14
CA THR A 29 1.45 -23.96 -0.05
C THR A 29 1.86 -23.40 1.31
N TYR A 30 3.07 -22.84 1.43
CA TYR A 30 3.50 -22.14 2.64
C TYR A 30 2.54 -21.01 3.03
N ARG A 31 2.17 -20.12 2.10
CA ARG A 31 1.23 -19.02 2.39
C ARG A 31 -0.13 -19.51 2.85
N LYS A 32 -0.61 -20.63 2.32
CA LYS A 32 -1.88 -21.24 2.71
C LYS A 32 -1.81 -21.82 4.13
N LEU A 33 -0.72 -22.51 4.45
CA LEU A 33 -0.50 -23.10 5.77
C LEU A 33 -0.20 -22.03 6.85
N ALA A 34 0.61 -21.04 6.53
CA ALA A 34 0.96 -19.93 7.42
C ALA A 34 -0.26 -19.07 7.81
N ARG A 35 -1.23 -18.90 6.91
CA ARG A 35 -2.50 -18.23 7.25
C ARG A 35 -3.42 -19.09 8.11
N LYS A 36 -3.36 -20.43 7.96
CA LYS A 36 -4.19 -21.37 8.71
C LYS A 36 -3.72 -21.53 10.16
N TYR A 37 -2.41 -21.50 10.37
CA TYR A 37 -1.78 -21.69 11.68
C TYR A 37 -1.12 -20.41 12.19
N HIS A 38 -1.54 -19.23 11.73
CA HIS A 38 -0.95 -17.98 12.19
C HIS A 38 -1.19 -17.79 13.71
N PRO A 39 -0.18 -17.35 14.49
CA PRO A 39 -0.34 -17.15 15.93
C PRO A 39 -1.50 -16.22 16.29
N ASP A 40 -1.77 -15.23 15.45
CA ASP A 40 -2.86 -14.26 15.63
C ASP A 40 -4.26 -14.86 15.42
N SER A 41 -4.41 -15.89 14.59
CA SER A 41 -5.70 -16.55 14.33
C SER A 41 -5.92 -17.82 15.15
N THR A 42 -4.90 -18.29 15.87
CA THR A 42 -4.90 -19.54 16.65
C THR A 42 -4.43 -19.32 18.09
N GLN A 43 -4.64 -18.10 18.61
CA GLN A 43 -4.19 -17.68 19.95
C GLN A 43 -4.66 -18.68 21.03
N GLY A 44 -3.71 -19.28 21.74
CA GLY A 44 -3.95 -20.22 22.85
C GLY A 44 -3.91 -21.71 22.49
N ASP A 45 -3.73 -22.08 21.22
CA ASP A 45 -3.54 -23.49 20.81
C ASP A 45 -2.05 -23.83 20.61
N ALA A 46 -1.46 -24.45 21.64
CA ALA A 46 -0.06 -24.87 21.62
C ALA A 46 0.28 -25.85 20.47
N ALA A 47 -0.69 -26.63 19.98
CA ALA A 47 -0.48 -27.54 18.86
C ALA A 47 -0.45 -26.81 17.51
N ALA A 48 -1.23 -25.72 17.37
CA ALA A 48 -1.19 -24.87 16.18
C ALA A 48 0.11 -24.06 16.12
N GLU A 49 0.60 -23.57 17.26
CA GLU A 49 1.87 -22.85 17.36
C GLU A 49 3.07 -23.75 17.03
N ALA A 50 3.09 -24.99 17.55
CA ALA A 50 4.11 -25.99 17.21
C ALA A 50 4.13 -26.30 15.70
N LYS A 51 2.95 -26.48 15.09
CA LYS A 51 2.83 -26.70 13.64
C LYS A 51 3.29 -25.49 12.83
N PHE A 52 2.99 -24.27 13.27
CA PHE A 52 3.46 -23.07 12.62
C PHE A 52 5.00 -22.98 12.64
N LYS A 53 5.61 -23.31 13.78
CA LYS A 53 7.07 -23.35 13.93
C LYS A 53 7.71 -24.35 12.97
N GLU A 54 7.17 -25.57 12.87
CA GLU A 54 7.64 -26.60 11.94
C GLU A 54 7.47 -26.19 10.47
N ILE A 55 6.35 -25.56 10.12
CA ILE A 55 6.06 -25.07 8.76
C ILE A 55 7.04 -23.94 8.38
N SER A 56 7.33 -23.03 9.31
CA SER A 56 8.28 -21.94 9.08
C SER A 56 9.72 -22.43 8.96
N GLU A 57 10.12 -23.41 9.79
CA GLU A 57 11.42 -24.07 9.71
C GLU A 57 11.59 -24.77 8.35
N ALA A 58 10.63 -25.61 7.95
CA ALA A 58 10.65 -26.31 6.67
C ALA A 58 10.73 -25.37 5.46
N TYR A 59 9.99 -24.26 5.49
CA TYR A 59 10.04 -23.27 4.40
C TYR A 59 11.37 -22.52 4.35
N SER A 60 11.98 -22.21 5.50
CA SER A 60 13.27 -21.50 5.53
C SER A 60 14.37 -22.27 4.80
N VAL A 61 14.41 -23.59 4.96
CA VAL A 61 15.39 -24.48 4.31
C VAL A 61 15.02 -24.74 2.84
N LEU A 62 13.75 -25.01 2.53
CA LEU A 62 13.33 -25.38 1.17
C LEU A 62 13.16 -24.18 0.22
N SER A 63 13.05 -22.95 0.74
CA SER A 63 12.88 -21.74 -0.09
C SER A 63 14.20 -21.20 -0.67
N ASP A 64 15.33 -21.52 -0.04
CA ASP A 64 16.66 -21.20 -0.53
C ASP A 64 17.22 -22.37 -1.36
N LYS A 65 17.76 -22.07 -2.54
CA LYS A 65 18.19 -23.11 -3.49
C LYS A 65 19.43 -23.86 -3.01
N GLU A 66 20.34 -23.19 -2.31
CA GLU A 66 21.57 -23.79 -1.80
C GLU A 66 21.24 -24.68 -0.59
N GLN A 67 20.42 -24.18 0.34
CA GLN A 67 19.99 -24.96 1.51
C GLN A 67 19.09 -26.14 1.13
N ARG A 68 18.21 -25.98 0.12
CA ARG A 68 17.40 -27.10 -0.41
C ARG A 68 18.28 -28.19 -1.01
N ALA A 69 19.33 -27.81 -1.75
CA ALA A 69 20.26 -28.77 -2.34
C ALA A 69 21.09 -29.50 -1.27
N GLU A 70 21.57 -28.78 -0.26
CA GLU A 70 22.30 -29.36 0.88
C GLU A 70 21.41 -30.31 1.71
N TYR A 71 20.17 -29.91 1.99
CA TYR A 71 19.18 -30.75 2.64
C TYR A 71 18.87 -32.02 1.83
N ASP A 72 18.69 -31.90 0.51
CA ASP A 72 18.45 -33.05 -0.37
C ASP A 72 19.65 -34.01 -0.45
N GLN A 73 20.88 -33.49 -0.38
CA GLN A 73 22.13 -34.28 -0.32
C GLN A 73 22.28 -35.01 1.01
N ILE A 74 22.09 -34.31 2.12
CA ILE A 74 22.11 -34.85 3.48
C ILE A 74 21.07 -35.97 3.62
N ARG A 75 19.87 -35.75 3.09
CA ARG A 75 18.80 -36.75 3.14
C ARG A 75 19.05 -37.96 2.24
N ALA A 76 19.67 -37.75 1.07
CA ALA A 76 20.11 -38.86 0.22
C ALA A 76 21.21 -39.70 0.89
N MET A 77 22.05 -39.08 1.73
CA MET A 77 23.07 -39.73 2.54
C MET A 77 22.49 -40.41 3.80
N GLY A 78 21.37 -39.90 4.33
CA GLY A 78 20.69 -40.39 5.53
C GLY A 78 19.71 -41.56 5.32
N SER A 79 19.31 -41.88 4.08
CA SER A 79 18.36 -42.97 3.79
C SER A 79 18.99 -44.28 3.31
N GLY A 80 20.31 -44.46 3.46
CA GLY A 80 21.02 -45.64 2.98
C GLY A 80 22.31 -45.89 3.73
N SER A 81 22.19 -46.54 4.90
CA SER A 81 23.21 -47.37 5.54
C SER A 81 24.69 -47.14 5.15
N ALA A 82 25.41 -46.39 5.97
CA ALA A 82 26.78 -46.71 6.30
C ALA A 82 27.05 -46.35 7.77
N ARG A 83 26.84 -47.34 8.64
CA ARG A 83 27.75 -47.53 9.77
C ARG A 83 29.15 -47.45 9.19
N PHE A 84 29.92 -46.43 9.56
CA PHE A 84 31.37 -46.48 9.45
C PHE A 84 31.86 -47.56 10.42
N THR A 85 31.79 -48.81 9.97
CA THR A 85 32.50 -49.92 10.56
C THR A 85 33.22 -50.67 9.45
N ALA A 86 34.55 -50.66 9.59
CA ALA A 86 35.57 -51.54 9.02
C ALA A 86 36.19 -51.14 7.67
N GLY A 87 37.40 -50.57 7.77
CA GLY A 87 38.52 -50.91 6.89
C GLY A 87 39.31 -49.73 6.31
N GLY A 88 40.29 -49.21 7.04
CA GLY A 88 41.32 -48.35 6.45
C GLY A 88 41.71 -47.15 7.31
N GLN A 89 42.70 -47.38 8.16
CA GLN A 89 43.53 -46.43 8.90
C GLN A 89 43.61 -45.01 8.28
N GLY A 90 43.08 -44.02 8.97
CA GLY A 90 43.17 -42.61 8.58
C GLY A 90 42.21 -41.75 9.41
N ALA A 91 42.67 -41.31 10.59
CA ALA A 91 41.99 -40.31 11.38
C ALA A 91 41.91 -38.99 10.60
N GLY A 92 40.71 -38.47 10.39
CA GLY A 92 40.45 -37.22 9.69
C GLY A 92 38.96 -37.01 9.47
N GLY A 93 38.24 -36.74 10.55
CA GLY A 93 36.84 -36.33 10.47
C GLY A 93 36.71 -34.96 9.80
N PHE A 94 35.56 -34.72 9.18
CA PHE A 94 35.15 -33.47 8.50
C PHE A 94 35.30 -32.18 9.35
N GLU A 95 35.64 -32.32 10.63
CA GLU A 95 36.06 -31.25 11.54
C GLU A 95 37.37 -30.58 11.10
N ASP A 96 38.33 -31.30 10.50
CA ASP A 96 39.64 -30.73 10.14
C ASP A 96 39.59 -29.80 8.91
N VAL A 97 38.66 -30.02 7.98
CA VAL A 97 38.50 -29.18 6.78
C VAL A 97 37.78 -27.87 7.13
N PHE A 98 36.81 -27.90 8.04
CA PHE A 98 36.11 -26.70 8.49
C PHE A 98 36.92 -25.91 9.53
N SER A 99 37.73 -26.59 10.34
CA SER A 99 38.71 -25.98 11.25
C SER A 99 39.85 -25.28 10.49
N ALA A 100 40.37 -25.86 9.39
CA ALA A 100 41.41 -25.24 8.58
C ALA A 100 40.94 -23.95 7.86
N PHE A 101 39.66 -23.84 7.52
CA PHE A 101 39.10 -22.61 6.95
C PHE A 101 38.91 -21.51 8.00
N ASN A 102 38.63 -21.88 9.26
CA ASN A 102 38.38 -20.95 10.35
C ASN A 102 39.63 -20.62 11.21
N GLN A 103 40.76 -21.29 10.96
CA GLN A 103 42.06 -21.04 11.62
C GLN A 103 42.92 -20.01 10.86
N GLY A 104 42.32 -19.22 9.97
CA GLY A 104 42.95 -18.08 9.29
C GLY A 104 42.76 -16.72 9.97
N ALA A 105 41.96 -16.61 11.04
CA ALA A 105 41.70 -15.33 11.69
C ALA A 105 41.52 -15.47 13.21
N ARG A 106 42.51 -14.97 13.94
CA ARG A 106 42.59 -14.74 15.40
C ARG A 106 43.02 -15.94 16.24
N GLY A 107 44.30 -15.90 16.62
CA GLY A 107 44.81 -16.69 17.72
C GLY A 107 44.40 -16.15 19.09
N GLY A 108 44.72 -16.96 20.10
CA GLY A 108 44.97 -16.48 21.46
C GLY A 108 43.98 -16.93 22.53
N ALA A 109 44.43 -17.92 23.30
CA ALA A 109 44.18 -18.14 24.73
C ALA A 109 42.79 -18.63 25.17
N GLY A 110 42.83 -19.78 25.86
CA GLY A 110 41.67 -20.51 26.35
C GLY A 110 40.94 -19.87 27.53
N ALA A 111 39.73 -20.36 27.78
CA ALA A 111 39.12 -20.43 29.09
C ALA A 111 37.93 -21.41 29.04
N ARG A 112 37.81 -22.20 30.10
CA ARG A 112 36.72 -23.13 30.34
C ARG A 112 35.45 -22.37 30.73
N GLY A 113 34.30 -22.87 30.28
CA GLY A 113 32.97 -22.65 30.86
C GLY A 113 32.47 -21.20 30.87
N ALA A 114 31.59 -20.86 29.93
CA ALA A 114 30.84 -19.60 29.96
C ALA A 114 29.33 -19.91 29.83
N ASP A 115 28.59 -19.54 30.87
CA ASP A 115 27.13 -19.58 30.91
C ASP A 115 26.52 -18.53 29.96
N PHE A 116 25.30 -18.81 29.50
CA PHE A 116 24.60 -18.02 28.47
C PHE A 116 24.32 -16.55 28.87
N ASP A 117 24.41 -16.22 30.17
CA ASP A 117 24.25 -14.85 30.69
C ASP A 117 25.44 -13.93 30.36
N ASP A 118 26.67 -14.46 30.25
CA ASP A 118 27.87 -13.65 29.96
C ASP A 118 27.99 -13.33 28.46
N ILE A 119 27.45 -14.19 27.59
CA ILE A 119 27.35 -13.91 26.14
C ILE A 119 26.35 -12.79 25.87
N PHE A 120 25.27 -12.69 26.66
CA PHE A 120 24.27 -11.63 26.51
C PHE A 120 24.78 -10.27 27.05
N ALA A 121 25.56 -10.29 28.13
CA ALA A 121 26.25 -9.11 28.65
C ALA A 121 27.32 -8.58 27.68
N MET A 122 28.09 -9.48 27.06
CA MET A 122 29.12 -9.12 26.09
C MET A 122 28.53 -8.63 24.75
N PHE A 123 27.40 -9.18 24.31
CA PHE A 123 26.67 -8.68 23.14
C PHE A 123 26.13 -7.26 23.36
N ASN A 124 25.64 -6.97 24.57
CA ASN A 124 25.14 -5.65 24.94
C ASN A 124 26.25 -4.59 25.17
N GLN A 125 27.51 -5.02 25.29
CA GLN A 125 28.67 -4.12 25.36
C GLN A 125 29.31 -3.86 23.98
N GLN A 126 29.23 -4.82 23.05
CA GLN A 126 29.77 -4.69 21.69
C GLN A 126 28.79 -3.97 20.73
N SER A 127 27.47 -4.07 20.95
CA SER A 127 26.49 -3.28 20.20
C SER A 127 26.03 -2.11 21.06
N GLY A 128 26.66 -0.93 20.89
CA GLY A 128 26.33 0.33 21.55
C GLY A 128 24.92 0.88 21.26
N ARG A 129 23.90 0.09 21.55
CA ARG A 129 22.48 0.39 21.62
C ARG A 129 21.90 -0.34 22.81
N SER A 130 22.05 0.24 24.00
CA SER A 130 20.89 0.33 24.86
C SER A 130 20.90 1.59 25.72
N SER A 131 19.84 2.37 25.51
CA SER A 131 19.10 3.08 26.55
C SER A 131 19.89 4.02 27.46
N ARG A 132 20.13 5.21 26.91
CA ARG A 132 19.84 6.46 27.64
C ARG A 132 18.35 6.49 28.02
N PHE A 133 17.98 5.97 29.19
CA PHE A 133 16.84 6.47 29.95
C PHE A 133 17.08 6.14 31.43
N GLY A 134 17.61 7.10 32.18
CA GLY A 134 17.67 7.02 33.63
C GLY A 134 18.86 7.73 34.25
N THR A 135 18.63 8.98 34.68
CA THR A 135 19.27 9.62 35.83
C THR A 135 20.60 10.36 35.60
N GLY A 136 20.47 11.69 35.40
CA GLY A 136 21.25 12.75 36.07
C GLY A 136 22.77 12.66 36.10
N GLY A 137 23.44 13.58 35.39
CA GLY A 137 24.87 13.80 35.59
C GLY A 137 25.41 14.96 34.75
N PHE A 138 25.35 16.16 35.32
CA PHE A 138 25.89 17.39 34.76
C PHE A 138 27.39 17.29 34.45
N GLY A 139 27.76 17.80 33.27
CA GLY A 139 28.97 18.60 33.06
C GLY A 139 30.31 17.90 33.18
N ARG A 140 30.89 17.52 32.03
CA ARG A 140 32.32 17.68 31.78
C ARG A 140 32.56 18.25 30.39
N SER A 141 32.90 19.53 30.40
CA SER A 141 33.66 20.19 29.34
C SER A 141 34.98 19.46 29.18
N THR A 142 35.20 18.83 28.03
CA THR A 142 36.52 18.45 27.56
C THR A 142 36.47 18.50 26.05
N GLY A 143 37.22 19.44 25.47
CA GLY A 143 37.32 19.65 24.04
C GLY A 143 37.67 18.35 23.32
N GLY A 144 36.76 17.91 22.47
CA GLY A 144 36.93 16.74 21.62
C GLY A 144 36.59 17.16 20.19
N PHE A 145 37.57 17.00 19.31
CA PHE A 145 37.47 17.00 17.85
C PHE A 145 36.05 16.60 17.39
N GLN A 146 35.34 17.52 16.73
CA GLN A 146 34.19 17.17 15.91
C GLN A 146 34.70 16.28 14.79
N GLY A 147 34.47 14.97 14.91
CA GLY A 147 34.67 14.04 13.80
C GLY A 147 33.94 14.57 12.58
N PHE A 148 34.60 14.53 11.42
CA PHE A 148 33.97 14.72 10.12
C PHE A 148 32.75 13.79 10.07
N GLY A 149 31.55 14.38 10.25
CA GLY A 149 30.31 13.66 10.03
C GLY A 149 30.34 13.14 8.60
N GLY A 150 29.92 11.88 8.41
CA GLY A 150 29.77 11.34 7.06
C GLY A 150 28.89 12.27 6.19
N PRO A 151 28.98 12.16 4.85
CA PRO A 151 28.35 13.09 3.93
C PRO A 151 26.91 13.43 4.33
N GLN A 152 26.62 14.71 4.59
CA GLN A 152 25.28 15.12 5.04
C GLN A 152 24.29 15.02 3.88
N ARG A 153 23.07 14.55 4.13
CA ARG A 153 22.02 14.54 3.09
C ARG A 153 21.62 15.97 2.73
N GLY A 154 21.36 16.23 1.45
CA GLY A 154 20.81 17.50 0.97
C GLY A 154 19.44 17.82 1.58
N ALA A 155 19.09 19.10 1.63
CA ALA A 155 17.83 19.55 2.23
C ALA A 155 16.61 19.26 1.34
N ASP A 156 15.49 18.92 1.97
CA ASP A 156 14.21 18.73 1.29
C ASP A 156 13.59 20.08 0.85
N VAL A 157 12.99 20.10 -0.33
CA VAL A 157 12.36 21.30 -0.91
C VAL A 157 10.86 21.09 -1.02
N THR A 158 10.07 22.12 -0.72
CA THR A 158 8.63 22.11 -0.96
C THR A 158 8.30 22.90 -2.20
N ALA A 159 7.65 22.27 -3.18
CA ALA A 159 7.14 22.93 -4.37
C ALA A 159 5.60 22.97 -4.31
N ARG A 160 4.98 23.97 -4.94
CA ARG A 160 3.53 24.04 -5.12
C ARG A 160 3.22 23.96 -6.61
N THR A 161 2.21 23.18 -6.97
CA THR A 161 1.72 23.11 -8.34
C THR A 161 0.20 23.14 -8.37
N THR A 162 -0.35 23.85 -9.35
CA THR A 162 -1.79 23.89 -9.59
C THR A 162 -2.10 23.03 -10.80
N LEU A 163 -2.98 22.05 -10.61
CA LEU A 163 -3.42 21.15 -11.67
C LEU A 163 -4.85 21.46 -12.06
N ASP A 164 -5.14 21.32 -13.34
CA ASP A 164 -6.52 21.29 -13.81
C ASP A 164 -7.22 20.00 -13.34
N PHE A 165 -8.53 20.09 -13.11
CA PHE A 165 -9.35 18.98 -12.62
C PHE A 165 -9.23 17.72 -13.48
N ALA A 166 -9.25 17.88 -14.81
CA ALA A 166 -9.12 16.76 -15.73
C ALA A 166 -7.78 16.03 -15.59
N THR A 167 -6.69 16.79 -15.43
CA THR A 167 -5.33 16.28 -15.21
C THR A 167 -5.23 15.58 -13.86
N ALA A 168 -5.82 16.15 -12.81
CA ALA A 168 -5.84 15.54 -11.48
C ALA A 168 -6.61 14.20 -11.45
N VAL A 169 -7.67 14.07 -12.26
CA VAL A 169 -8.47 12.84 -12.37
C VAL A 169 -7.77 11.76 -13.20
N ARG A 170 -7.31 12.07 -14.41
CA ARG A 170 -6.69 11.07 -15.31
C ARG A 170 -5.26 10.71 -14.92
N GLY A 171 -4.54 11.62 -14.26
CA GLY A 171 -3.10 11.54 -14.09
C GLY A 171 -2.38 11.91 -15.38
N ASP A 172 -1.28 12.65 -15.25
CA ASP A 172 -0.48 13.08 -16.39
C ASP A 172 0.98 13.27 -15.97
N THR A 173 1.88 13.37 -16.95
CA THR A 173 3.28 13.72 -16.74
C THR A 173 3.45 15.23 -16.87
N VAL A 174 3.46 15.93 -15.73
CA VAL A 174 3.62 17.38 -15.69
C VAL A 174 5.11 17.72 -15.58
N THR A 175 5.55 18.70 -16.37
CA THR A 175 6.90 19.26 -16.24
C THR A 175 6.85 20.36 -15.19
N LEU A 176 7.58 20.18 -14.09
CA LEU A 176 7.73 21.18 -13.04
C LEU A 176 9.12 21.83 -13.17
N GLN A 177 9.22 23.11 -12.82
CA GLN A 177 10.51 23.77 -12.68
C GLN A 177 11.04 23.56 -11.26
N GLY A 178 12.26 23.06 -11.15
CA GLY A 178 12.97 22.99 -9.87
C GLY A 178 13.41 24.38 -9.40
N GLU A 179 13.77 24.48 -8.12
CA GLU A 179 14.35 25.70 -7.54
C GLU A 179 15.61 26.14 -8.31
N ASP A 180 16.36 25.19 -8.86
CA ASP A 180 17.57 25.41 -9.68
C ASP A 180 17.25 25.87 -11.13
N GLY A 181 15.99 26.19 -11.44
CA GLY A 181 15.54 26.59 -12.78
C GLY A 181 15.49 25.47 -13.83
N LYS A 182 15.93 24.25 -13.48
CA LYS A 182 15.92 23.09 -14.39
C LYS A 182 14.53 22.44 -14.42
N PRO A 183 13.91 22.28 -15.60
CA PRO A 183 12.66 21.56 -15.72
C PRO A 183 12.88 20.06 -15.50
N PHE A 184 11.97 19.43 -14.75
CA PHE A 184 11.95 17.99 -14.57
C PHE A 184 10.52 17.45 -14.73
N LYS A 185 10.42 16.24 -15.29
CA LYS A 185 9.13 15.57 -15.52
C LYS A 185 8.71 14.79 -14.29
N VAL A 186 7.49 15.01 -13.84
CA VAL A 186 6.89 14.31 -12.70
C VAL A 186 5.64 13.57 -13.17
N LYS A 187 5.62 12.27 -12.93
CA LYS A 187 4.42 11.46 -13.17
C LYS A 187 3.45 11.65 -12.01
N ILE A 188 2.34 12.32 -12.28
CA ILE A 188 1.27 12.53 -11.31
C ILE A 188 0.30 11.35 -11.42
N PRO A 189 0.04 10.61 -10.33
CA PRO A 189 -0.85 9.45 -10.38
C PRO A 189 -2.30 9.88 -10.67
N ALA A 190 -3.09 9.00 -11.28
CA ALA A 190 -4.52 9.26 -11.49
C ALA A 190 -5.25 9.39 -10.14
N GLY A 191 -6.18 10.33 -10.08
CA GLY A 191 -7.05 10.52 -8.92
C GLY A 191 -6.41 11.26 -7.75
N VAL A 192 -5.49 12.20 -7.99
CA VAL A 192 -4.93 13.08 -6.94
C VAL A 192 -6.04 13.90 -6.28
N LYS A 193 -5.99 14.01 -4.94
CA LYS A 193 -6.88 14.88 -4.17
C LYS A 193 -6.31 16.28 -4.07
N ASP A 194 -7.19 17.26 -3.90
CA ASP A 194 -6.75 18.61 -3.55
C ASP A 194 -5.96 18.60 -2.22
N GLY A 195 -4.86 19.36 -2.18
CA GLY A 195 -3.93 19.40 -1.06
C GLY A 195 -3.02 18.17 -0.90
N GLN A 196 -3.10 17.18 -1.78
CA GLN A 196 -2.27 15.98 -1.68
C GLN A 196 -0.79 16.30 -1.89
N LYS A 197 0.06 15.79 -0.99
CA LYS A 197 1.53 15.93 -1.06
C LYS A 197 2.13 14.74 -1.79
N ILE A 198 2.88 15.01 -2.86
CA ILE A 198 3.60 13.99 -3.65
C ILE A 198 5.09 14.15 -3.36
N ARG A 199 5.72 13.11 -2.81
CA ARG A 199 7.16 13.10 -2.52
C ARG A 199 7.94 12.49 -3.68
N LEU A 200 8.93 13.23 -4.16
CA LEU A 200 9.85 12.82 -5.21
C LEU A 200 11.24 12.66 -4.60
N ARG A 201 11.72 11.42 -4.58
CA ARG A 201 12.97 11.10 -3.91
C ARG A 201 14.20 11.56 -4.69
N GLY A 202 15.18 12.13 -3.99
CA GLY A 202 16.47 12.53 -4.58
C GLY A 202 16.40 13.64 -5.62
N ARG A 203 15.34 14.45 -5.60
CA ARG A 203 15.14 15.61 -6.49
C ARG A 203 15.25 16.95 -5.77
N GLY A 204 15.46 16.95 -4.46
CA GLY A 204 15.65 18.15 -3.63
C GLY A 204 17.04 18.74 -3.78
N ARG A 205 17.49 19.52 -2.80
CA ARG A 205 18.79 20.19 -2.89
C ARG A 205 19.94 19.18 -2.91
N PRO A 206 21.01 19.45 -3.68
CA PRO A 206 22.21 18.63 -3.63
C PRO A 206 22.83 18.66 -2.23
N SER A 207 23.53 17.59 -1.87
CA SER A 207 24.30 17.55 -0.63
C SER A 207 25.48 18.53 -0.71
N PRO A 208 25.76 19.30 0.36
CA PRO A 208 26.98 20.11 0.46
C PRO A 208 28.28 19.29 0.41
N ASP A 209 28.25 18.05 0.91
CA ASP A 209 29.43 17.21 1.14
C ASP A 209 29.47 15.95 0.25
N GLY A 210 28.75 15.95 -0.88
CA GLY A 210 28.72 14.83 -1.82
C GLY A 210 27.88 13.61 -1.37
N GLY A 211 27.01 13.79 -0.37
CA GLY A 211 26.00 12.80 0.05
C GLY A 211 24.76 12.76 -0.85
N GLU A 212 23.74 12.00 -0.45
CA GLU A 212 22.48 11.89 -1.21
C GLU A 212 21.75 13.25 -1.30
N PRO A 213 21.14 13.59 -2.45
CA PRO A 213 20.25 14.75 -2.55
C PRO A 213 19.02 14.64 -1.64
N GLY A 214 18.44 15.77 -1.28
CA GLY A 214 17.16 15.83 -0.58
C GLY A 214 15.98 15.37 -1.44
N ASP A 215 14.77 15.43 -0.90
CA ASP A 215 13.53 15.13 -1.60
C ASP A 215 12.79 16.41 -2.01
N ILE A 216 11.95 16.34 -3.06
CA ILE A 216 10.93 17.38 -3.32
C ILE A 216 9.59 16.89 -2.82
N VAL A 217 8.91 17.71 -2.01
CA VAL A 217 7.51 17.52 -1.64
C VAL A 217 6.67 18.50 -2.46
N VAL A 218 5.96 17.98 -3.46
CA VAL A 218 5.04 18.76 -4.28
C VAL A 218 3.67 18.79 -3.60
N ALA A 219 3.25 19.96 -3.14
CA ALA A 219 1.88 20.20 -2.70
C ALA A 219 1.00 20.52 -3.92
N VAL A 220 0.05 19.64 -4.21
CA VAL A 220 -0.86 19.78 -5.35
C VAL A 220 -2.10 20.56 -4.92
N THR A 221 -2.44 21.60 -5.68
CA THR A 221 -3.74 22.28 -5.61
C THR A 221 -4.53 21.94 -6.87
N VAL A 222 -5.77 21.47 -6.74
CA VAL A 222 -6.62 21.13 -7.89
C VAL A 222 -7.61 22.26 -8.11
N ARG A 223 -7.62 22.82 -9.33
CA ARG A 223 -8.59 23.85 -9.70
C ARG A 223 -10.01 23.24 -9.72
N PRO A 224 -11.01 23.90 -9.10
CA PRO A 224 -12.41 23.48 -9.20
C PRO A 224 -12.87 23.44 -10.66
N HIS A 225 -13.67 22.44 -11.02
CA HIS A 225 -14.29 22.35 -12.33
C HIS A 225 -15.68 22.97 -12.30
N SER A 226 -16.09 23.64 -13.38
CA SER A 226 -17.41 24.33 -13.45
C SER A 226 -18.59 23.36 -13.42
N VAL A 227 -18.43 22.16 -14.00
CA VAL A 227 -19.51 21.17 -14.16
C VAL A 227 -19.40 19.99 -13.19
N PHE A 228 -18.19 19.62 -12.79
CA PHE A 228 -17.95 18.36 -12.07
C PHE A 228 -17.41 18.66 -10.68
N THR A 229 -18.04 18.05 -9.68
CA THR A 229 -17.53 18.04 -8.31
C THR A 229 -17.03 16.65 -7.99
N ARG A 230 -15.87 16.53 -7.35
CA ARG A 230 -15.34 15.23 -6.96
C ARG A 230 -15.82 14.82 -5.58
N ASP A 231 -16.35 13.61 -5.47
CA ASP A 231 -16.71 12.96 -4.21
C ASP A 231 -16.02 11.60 -4.10
N GLY A 232 -14.85 11.57 -3.45
CA GLY A 232 -14.03 10.37 -3.34
C GLY A 232 -13.52 9.88 -4.71
N LEU A 233 -14.02 8.72 -5.16
CA LEU A 233 -13.78 8.19 -6.51
C LEU A 233 -14.92 8.54 -7.48
N ASN A 234 -16.04 9.02 -6.97
CA ASN A 234 -17.19 9.41 -7.79
C ASN A 234 -17.06 10.84 -8.27
N LEU A 235 -17.71 11.12 -9.38
CA LEU A 235 -17.91 12.48 -9.89
C LEU A 235 -19.38 12.82 -9.74
N ARG A 236 -19.69 14.04 -9.28
CA ARG A 236 -21.05 14.57 -9.21
C ARG A 236 -21.21 15.64 -10.27
N VAL A 237 -22.33 15.59 -10.97
CA VAL A 237 -22.75 16.59 -11.95
C VAL A 237 -24.20 16.94 -11.69
N VAL A 238 -24.51 18.23 -11.73
CA VAL A 238 -25.88 18.71 -11.68
C VAL A 238 -26.39 18.79 -13.12
N VAL A 239 -27.42 18.02 -13.42
CA VAL A 239 -27.99 17.93 -14.76
C VAL A 239 -29.32 18.68 -14.76
N PRO A 240 -29.39 19.84 -15.42
CA PRO A 240 -30.65 20.55 -15.57
C PRO A 240 -31.57 19.76 -16.50
N VAL A 241 -32.80 19.53 -16.05
CA VAL A 241 -33.86 18.92 -16.86
C VAL A 241 -35.09 19.81 -16.85
N THR A 242 -35.89 19.76 -17.90
CA THR A 242 -37.18 20.43 -17.93
C THR A 242 -38.19 19.74 -17.03
N PHE A 243 -39.22 20.49 -16.61
CA PHE A 243 -40.32 19.91 -15.82
C PHE A 243 -41.04 18.78 -16.58
N THR A 244 -41.24 18.93 -17.88
CA THR A 244 -41.87 17.92 -18.73
C THR A 244 -41.05 16.64 -18.83
N GLU A 245 -39.72 16.74 -18.98
CA GLU A 245 -38.83 15.57 -18.97
C GLU A 245 -38.84 14.83 -17.64
N ALA A 246 -38.88 15.57 -16.52
CA ALA A 246 -38.95 14.96 -15.19
C ALA A 246 -40.31 14.30 -14.91
N ALA A 247 -41.40 14.93 -15.35
CA ALA A 247 -42.76 14.45 -15.13
C ALA A 247 -43.12 13.27 -16.06
N LEU A 248 -42.87 13.39 -17.36
CA LEU A 248 -43.24 12.41 -18.38
C LEU A 248 -42.18 11.33 -18.61
N GLY A 249 -40.95 11.57 -18.13
CA GLY A 249 -39.79 10.74 -18.42
C GLY A 249 -39.16 11.10 -19.76
N ALA A 250 -37.84 10.99 -19.84
CA ALA A 250 -37.06 11.34 -21.02
C ALA A 250 -35.74 10.57 -21.07
N THR A 251 -35.09 10.61 -22.23
CA THR A 251 -33.68 10.19 -22.35
C THR A 251 -32.86 11.45 -22.55
N ILE A 252 -32.08 11.82 -21.53
CA ILE A 252 -31.24 13.02 -21.52
C ILE A 252 -29.78 12.66 -21.79
N GLU A 253 -28.99 13.62 -22.25
CA GLU A 253 -27.55 13.45 -22.43
C GLU A 253 -26.79 14.10 -21.28
N VAL A 254 -25.91 13.33 -20.64
CA VAL A 254 -25.11 13.79 -19.50
C VAL A 254 -23.64 13.87 -19.91
N PRO A 255 -22.97 15.02 -19.72
CA PRO A 255 -21.56 15.15 -20.05
C PRO A 255 -20.70 14.23 -19.18
N THR A 256 -19.66 13.65 -19.77
CA THR A 256 -18.64 12.87 -19.06
C THR A 256 -17.29 13.57 -19.07
N LEU A 257 -16.40 13.21 -18.14
CA LEU A 257 -15.09 13.85 -18.04
C LEU A 257 -14.14 13.32 -19.12
N GLY A 258 -13.99 14.06 -20.22
CA GLY A 258 -13.02 13.77 -21.28
C GLY A 258 -13.43 12.70 -22.28
N GLY A 259 -14.72 12.45 -22.44
CA GLY A 259 -15.27 11.56 -23.46
C GLY A 259 -16.65 12.01 -23.91
N ASP A 260 -17.31 11.19 -24.70
CA ASP A 260 -18.63 11.49 -25.25
C ASP A 260 -19.71 11.55 -24.15
N PRO A 261 -20.77 12.37 -24.36
CA PRO A 261 -21.94 12.36 -23.49
C PRO A 261 -22.57 10.96 -23.39
N VAL A 262 -23.11 10.63 -22.23
CA VAL A 262 -23.82 9.37 -22.00
C VAL A 262 -25.32 9.63 -21.95
N LYS A 263 -26.08 8.81 -22.67
CA LYS A 263 -27.54 8.81 -22.61
C LYS A 263 -28.01 8.20 -21.29
N LEU A 264 -28.79 8.98 -20.53
CA LEU A 264 -29.36 8.60 -19.25
C LEU A 264 -30.88 8.65 -19.34
N ARG A 265 -31.54 7.55 -18.95
CA ARG A 265 -33.00 7.49 -18.90
C ARG A 265 -33.49 8.03 -17.57
N VAL A 266 -34.30 9.08 -17.63
CA VAL A 266 -35.07 9.63 -16.51
C VAL A 266 -36.45 8.98 -16.51
N ALA A 267 -36.83 8.39 -15.39
CA ALA A 267 -38.15 7.78 -15.25
C ALA A 267 -39.23 8.87 -15.10
N PRO A 268 -40.48 8.61 -15.53
CA PRO A 268 -41.60 9.51 -15.25
C PRO A 268 -41.76 9.73 -13.74
N GLY A 269 -42.10 10.95 -13.34
CA GLY A 269 -42.24 11.34 -11.93
C GLY A 269 -40.93 11.39 -11.15
N THR A 270 -39.79 11.63 -11.81
CA THR A 270 -38.50 11.76 -11.12
C THR A 270 -38.45 13.08 -10.34
N PRO A 271 -38.24 13.07 -9.01
CA PRO A 271 -38.18 14.31 -8.24
C PRO A 271 -36.86 15.06 -8.46
N SER A 272 -36.90 16.38 -8.30
CA SER A 272 -35.70 17.21 -8.28
C SER A 272 -34.80 16.82 -7.10
N GLY A 273 -33.48 16.82 -7.31
CA GLY A 273 -32.47 16.34 -6.37
C GLY A 273 -32.23 14.83 -6.41
N ARG A 274 -32.98 14.06 -7.22
CA ARG A 274 -32.72 12.62 -7.39
C ARG A 274 -31.34 12.42 -8.02
N VAL A 275 -30.50 11.62 -7.37
CA VAL A 275 -29.20 11.22 -7.90
C VAL A 275 -29.33 9.92 -8.68
N LEU A 276 -29.03 9.99 -9.99
CA LEU A 276 -28.96 8.86 -10.89
C LEU A 276 -27.48 8.46 -11.08
N ARG A 277 -27.21 7.16 -10.99
CA ARG A 277 -25.84 6.62 -11.04
C ARG A 277 -25.52 6.05 -12.40
N VAL A 278 -24.48 6.58 -13.03
CA VAL A 278 -23.88 6.05 -14.27
C VAL A 278 -22.60 5.31 -13.90
N LYS A 279 -22.66 3.98 -14.01
CA LYS A 279 -21.59 3.08 -13.58
C LYS A 279 -20.30 3.28 -14.39
N GLY A 280 -19.16 3.33 -13.72
CA GLY A 280 -17.83 3.31 -14.35
C GLY A 280 -17.41 4.60 -15.05
N ARG A 281 -18.13 5.71 -14.83
CA ARG A 281 -17.84 7.04 -15.41
C ARG A 281 -17.26 8.04 -14.40
N GLY A 282 -16.77 7.57 -13.27
CA GLY A 282 -16.07 8.38 -12.26
C GLY A 282 -14.55 8.40 -12.45
N VAL A 283 -13.82 8.63 -11.36
CA VAL A 283 -12.35 8.66 -11.33
C VAL A 283 -11.80 7.24 -11.34
N SER A 284 -10.96 6.93 -12.32
CA SER A 284 -10.24 5.65 -12.42
C SER A 284 -8.88 5.73 -11.71
N THR A 285 -8.67 4.85 -10.73
CA THR A 285 -7.41 4.74 -9.97
C THR A 285 -6.94 3.30 -9.90
N SER A 286 -5.73 3.07 -9.39
CA SER A 286 -5.23 1.71 -9.12
C SER A 286 -6.05 0.93 -8.11
N LYS A 287 -6.87 1.60 -7.29
CA LYS A 287 -7.77 0.97 -6.30
C LYS A 287 -9.14 0.61 -6.87
N GLY A 288 -9.45 1.07 -8.08
CA GLY A 288 -10.75 0.89 -8.72
C GLY A 288 -11.23 2.16 -9.42
N THR A 289 -12.37 2.01 -10.10
CA THR A 289 -13.06 3.07 -10.85
C THR A 289 -14.35 3.44 -10.14
N GLY A 290 -14.56 4.73 -9.89
CA GLY A 290 -15.81 5.24 -9.35
C GLY A 290 -16.91 5.45 -10.41
N ASP A 291 -18.03 5.99 -9.97
CA ASP A 291 -19.21 6.23 -10.78
C ASP A 291 -19.46 7.73 -11.02
N LEU A 292 -20.27 8.06 -12.01
CA LEU A 292 -20.80 9.41 -12.20
C LEU A 292 -22.19 9.49 -11.56
N LEU A 293 -22.37 10.46 -10.69
CA LEU A 293 -23.59 10.76 -9.95
C LEU A 293 -24.22 11.99 -10.61
N ALA A 294 -25.24 11.75 -11.42
CA ALA A 294 -26.02 12.78 -12.08
C ALA A 294 -27.19 13.19 -11.17
N GLU A 295 -27.08 14.35 -10.55
CA GLU A 295 -28.17 14.93 -9.77
C GLU A 295 -29.12 15.68 -10.70
N VAL A 296 -30.36 15.22 -10.76
CA VAL A 296 -31.39 15.82 -11.60
C VAL A 296 -31.88 17.10 -10.92
N GLN A 297 -31.79 18.24 -11.59
CA GLN A 297 -32.35 19.49 -11.09
C GLN A 297 -33.34 20.05 -12.11
N VAL A 298 -34.58 20.29 -11.69
CA VAL A 298 -35.59 20.87 -12.59
C VAL A 298 -35.25 22.33 -12.82
N ALA A 299 -34.99 22.68 -14.09
CA ALA A 299 -34.75 24.04 -14.54
C ALA A 299 -36.08 24.69 -14.94
N VAL A 300 -36.35 25.88 -14.41
CA VAL A 300 -37.53 26.68 -14.74
C VAL A 300 -37.13 27.71 -15.79
N PRO A 301 -37.79 27.76 -16.97
CA PRO A 301 -37.47 28.76 -17.98
C PRO A 301 -37.82 30.17 -17.48
N ALA A 302 -36.92 31.13 -17.73
CA ALA A 302 -37.11 32.53 -17.30
C ALA A 302 -38.11 33.30 -18.18
N HIS A 303 -38.35 32.83 -19.40
CA HIS A 303 -39.23 33.45 -20.38
C HIS A 303 -40.22 32.42 -20.92
N LEU A 304 -41.49 32.82 -20.97
CA LEU A 304 -42.61 32.05 -21.50
C LEU A 304 -43.35 32.93 -22.50
N ASP A 305 -43.60 32.38 -23.68
CA ASP A 305 -44.50 33.00 -24.66
C ASP A 305 -45.97 32.81 -24.23
N GLU A 306 -46.90 33.43 -24.96
CA GLU A 306 -48.32 33.39 -24.62
C GLU A 306 -48.89 31.96 -24.70
N GLU A 307 -48.44 31.17 -25.67
CA GLU A 307 -48.88 29.78 -25.86
C GLU A 307 -48.42 28.89 -24.70
N ALA A 308 -47.15 28.95 -24.31
CA ALA A 308 -46.61 28.18 -23.19
C ALA A 308 -47.24 28.62 -21.86
N ARG A 309 -47.50 29.91 -21.67
CA ARG A 309 -48.22 30.41 -20.49
C ARG A 309 -49.64 29.83 -20.41
N ALA A 310 -50.41 29.92 -21.49
CA ALA A 310 -51.77 29.38 -21.52
C ALA A 310 -51.80 27.86 -21.29
N ALA A 311 -50.79 27.12 -21.77
CA ALA A 311 -50.66 25.69 -21.50
C ALA A 311 -50.39 25.40 -20.02
N LEU A 312 -49.54 26.19 -19.36
CA LEU A 312 -49.25 26.05 -17.92
C LEU A 312 -50.44 26.42 -17.04
N GLU A 313 -51.22 27.43 -17.42
CA GLU A 313 -52.46 27.79 -16.71
C GLU A 313 -53.48 26.64 -16.74
N ARG A 314 -53.67 26.02 -17.91
CA ARG A 314 -54.52 24.81 -18.02
C ARG A 314 -53.99 23.64 -17.19
N PHE A 315 -52.66 23.45 -17.15
CA PHE A 315 -52.06 22.41 -16.33
C PHE A 315 -52.29 22.67 -14.83
N ALA A 316 -52.19 23.93 -14.38
CA ALA A 316 -52.40 24.31 -12.98
C ALA A 316 -53.83 24.04 -12.49
N GLU A 317 -54.84 24.07 -13.37
CA GLU A 317 -56.22 23.74 -13.01
C GLU A 317 -56.43 22.25 -12.67
N VAL A 318 -55.64 21.37 -13.30
CA VAL A 318 -55.73 19.90 -13.14
C VAL A 318 -54.63 19.32 -12.25
N GLU A 319 -53.67 20.15 -11.81
CA GLU A 319 -52.56 19.73 -10.95
C GLU A 319 -53.10 19.17 -9.61
N PRO A 320 -52.48 18.09 -9.07
CA PRO A 320 -52.84 17.59 -7.75
C PRO A 320 -52.78 18.70 -6.70
N ARG A 321 -53.85 18.87 -5.92
CA ARG A 321 -53.96 19.91 -4.87
C ARG A 321 -53.09 19.65 -3.63
N GLU A 322 -52.08 18.81 -3.75
CA GLU A 322 -51.14 18.50 -2.68
C GLU A 322 -50.19 19.69 -2.48
N ASN A 323 -50.00 20.10 -1.22
CA ASN A 323 -49.07 21.19 -0.92
C ASN A 323 -47.64 20.62 -0.77
N PRO A 324 -46.70 20.88 -1.69
CA PRO A 324 -45.34 20.35 -1.62
C PRO A 324 -44.55 20.87 -0.41
N ARG A 325 -45.05 21.89 0.30
CA ARG A 325 -44.43 22.47 1.49
C ARG A 325 -45.00 21.91 2.79
N ALA A 326 -46.03 21.05 2.75
CA ALA A 326 -46.70 20.57 3.96
C ALA A 326 -45.71 19.91 4.94
N ASP A 327 -44.88 18.99 4.45
CA ASP A 327 -43.87 18.31 5.27
C ASP A 327 -42.81 19.26 5.86
N LEU A 328 -42.40 20.26 5.08
CA LEU A 328 -41.45 21.28 5.53
C LEU A 328 -42.06 22.11 6.67
N MET A 329 -43.32 22.54 6.51
CA MET A 329 -44.03 23.33 7.51
C MET A 329 -44.27 22.52 8.79
N ASN A 330 -44.51 21.21 8.68
CA ASN A 330 -44.63 20.31 9.83
C ASN A 330 -43.30 20.18 10.57
N LYS A 331 -42.19 19.92 9.86
CA LYS A 331 -40.84 19.83 10.47
C LYS A 331 -40.39 21.12 11.12
N ALA A 332 -40.80 22.28 10.60
CA ALA A 332 -40.47 23.58 11.18
C ALA A 332 -41.17 23.84 12.53
N ARG A 333 -42.27 23.13 12.83
CA ARG A 333 -43.05 23.30 14.06
C ARG A 333 -42.54 22.47 15.24
N GLY A 334 -41.64 21.51 15.00
CA GLY A 334 -41.11 20.58 16.01
C GLY A 334 -41.79 19.23 15.95
#